data_AF-A0A920V9V4-F1
#
_entry.id   AF-A0A920V9V4-F1
#
_cell.length_a   1.000
_cell.length_b   1.000
_cell.length_c   1.000
_cell.angle_alpha   90.00
_cell.angle_beta   90.00
_cell.angle_gamma   90.00
#
_symmetry.space_group_name_H-M   'P 1'
#
loop_
_entity.id
_entity.type
_entity.pdbx_description
1 polymer ?
#
loop_
_entity_poly.entity_id
_entity_poly.type
_entity_poly.pdbx_seq_one_letter_code
_entity_poly.pdbx_strand_id
1 'polypeptide(L)'
;MATAADWMSAASFISMAGLISFFGRDGSVYLMGWTGGYVLLALLLAPYLRKFGQFTVPDFIGTRYYSSLARLVAVICLIIVSFTYVAGQMRGVGIVFSRFLEVDINTGVIIGMGIVFFYAVLGGMKGITYTQVAQYCVLIFAYLVPAVFISILITGNPIPQLGFGDQLVDEPTYLLNKLDGVMTDLGFNAYTFWV
;
A
#
# COMPACT_ATOMS: atom_id res chain seq x y z
N MET A 1 -3.13 12.17 -6.78
CA MET A 1 -2.94 10.95 -7.61
C MET A 1 -1.56 10.35 -7.38
N ALA A 2 -0.46 11.04 -7.66
CA ALA A 2 0.89 10.53 -7.39
C ALA A 2 1.12 10.00 -5.95
N THR A 3 0.73 10.76 -4.94
CA THR A 3 0.81 10.33 -3.52
C THR A 3 -0.10 9.15 -3.19
N ALA A 4 -1.22 9.01 -3.89
CA ALA A 4 -2.11 7.86 -3.73
C ALA A 4 -1.52 6.61 -4.40
N ALA A 5 -0.82 6.76 -5.53
CA ALA A 5 -0.08 5.68 -6.16
C ALA A 5 1.04 5.14 -5.26
N ASP A 6 1.77 6.04 -4.58
CA ASP A 6 2.81 5.66 -3.62
C ASP A 6 2.22 4.96 -2.38
N TRP A 7 1.04 5.39 -1.94
CA TRP A 7 0.27 4.67 -0.93
C TRP A 7 -0.10 3.25 -1.42
N MET A 8 -0.48 3.08 -2.69
CA MET A 8 -0.78 1.78 -3.31
C MET A 8 0.51 1.06 -3.78
N SER A 9 1.41 0.76 -2.85
CA SER A 9 2.69 0.10 -3.14
C SER A 9 2.69 -1.39 -2.81
N ALA A 10 3.82 -2.07 -3.00
CA ALA A 10 3.96 -3.48 -2.65
C ALA A 10 3.70 -3.75 -1.16
N ALA A 11 4.03 -2.79 -0.30
CA ALA A 11 3.69 -2.85 1.12
C ALA A 11 2.17 -2.89 1.35
N SER A 12 1.42 -2.06 0.64
CA SER A 12 -0.04 -1.99 0.80
C SER A 12 -0.78 -3.13 0.10
N PHE A 13 -0.21 -3.72 -0.95
CA PHE A 13 -0.84 -4.85 -1.64
C PHE A 13 -0.43 -6.19 -1.04
N ILE A 14 0.86 -6.52 -1.08
CA ILE A 14 1.38 -7.83 -0.68
C ILE A 14 1.40 -7.94 0.84
N SER A 15 1.93 -6.94 1.55
CA SER A 15 2.07 -7.05 3.00
C SER A 15 0.72 -6.95 3.71
N MET A 16 -0.23 -6.11 3.26
CA MET A 16 -1.56 -6.08 3.89
C MET A 16 -2.37 -7.34 3.64
N ALA A 17 -2.32 -7.91 2.43
CA ALA A 17 -2.95 -9.20 2.16
C ALA A 17 -2.38 -10.29 3.09
N GLY A 18 -1.06 -10.32 3.27
CA GLY A 18 -0.40 -11.23 4.21
C GLY A 18 -0.82 -10.98 5.66
N LEU A 19 -0.73 -9.73 6.14
CA LEU A 19 -1.10 -9.39 7.52
C LEU A 19 -2.56 -9.74 7.83
N ILE A 20 -3.49 -9.44 6.92
CA ILE A 20 -4.92 -9.75 7.12
C ILE A 20 -5.16 -11.28 7.06
N SER A 21 -4.42 -12.02 6.24
CA SER A 21 -4.53 -13.49 6.24
C SER A 21 -4.08 -14.13 7.55
N PHE A 22 -3.08 -13.56 8.24
CA PHE A 22 -2.56 -14.11 9.49
C PHE A 22 -3.24 -13.55 10.75
N PHE A 23 -3.62 -12.27 10.74
CA PHE A 23 -4.19 -11.56 11.90
C PHE A 23 -5.70 -11.31 11.78
N GLY A 24 -6.35 -11.74 10.70
CA GLY A 24 -7.78 -11.56 10.51
C GLY A 24 -8.20 -10.08 10.58
N ARG A 25 -9.28 -9.80 11.32
CA ARG A 25 -9.79 -8.44 11.50
C ARG A 25 -8.82 -7.49 12.20
N ASP A 26 -7.93 -7.96 13.09
CA ASP A 26 -6.92 -7.08 13.70
C ASP A 26 -5.96 -6.51 12.65
N GLY A 27 -5.65 -7.29 11.62
CA GLY A 27 -4.89 -6.83 10.47
C GLY A 27 -5.54 -5.64 9.75
N SER A 28 -6.88 -5.56 9.74
CA SER A 28 -7.63 -4.46 9.11
C SER A 28 -7.49 -3.13 9.86
N VAL A 29 -7.17 -3.13 11.15
CA VAL A 29 -6.95 -1.90 11.94
C VAL A 29 -5.70 -1.16 11.46
N TYR A 30 -4.69 -1.88 10.97
CA TYR A 30 -3.49 -1.28 10.35
C TYR A 30 -3.84 -0.45 9.11
N LEU A 31 -4.82 -0.90 8.30
CA LEU A 31 -5.30 -0.12 7.14
C LEU A 31 -5.93 1.20 7.57
N MET A 32 -6.73 1.18 8.64
CA MET A 32 -7.37 2.39 9.18
C MET A 32 -6.34 3.37 9.75
N GLY A 33 -5.39 2.89 10.55
CA GLY A 33 -4.34 3.72 11.14
C GLY A 33 -3.45 4.37 10.07
N TRP A 34 -3.02 3.58 9.08
CA TRP A 34 -2.20 4.09 7.97
C TRP A 34 -2.96 5.11 7.14
N THR A 35 -4.18 4.78 6.67
CA THR A 35 -4.99 5.67 5.83
C THR A 35 -5.33 6.96 6.58
N GLY A 36 -5.71 6.85 7.85
CA GLY A 36 -5.95 8.00 8.73
C GLY A 36 -4.72 8.90 8.86
N GLY A 37 -3.53 8.32 9.02
CA GLY A 37 -2.26 9.05 9.02
C GLY A 37 -2.03 9.85 7.74
N TYR A 38 -2.31 9.27 6.57
CA TYR A 38 -2.21 9.98 5.28
C TYR A 38 -3.18 11.16 5.17
N VAL A 39 -4.42 10.99 5.65
CA VAL A 39 -5.41 12.08 5.70
C VAL A 39 -4.93 13.21 6.61
N LEU A 40 -4.43 12.87 7.81
CA LEU A 40 -3.89 13.87 8.74
C LEU A 40 -2.68 14.60 8.15
N LEU A 41 -1.75 13.90 7.49
CA LEU A 41 -0.62 14.52 6.81
C LEU A 41 -1.08 15.46 5.68
N ALA A 42 -2.08 15.04 4.90
CA ALA A 42 -2.62 15.85 3.81
C ALA A 42 -3.35 17.11 4.29
N LEU A 43 -4.08 17.03 5.40
CA LEU A 43 -4.85 18.15 5.95
C LEU A 43 -4.00 19.08 6.83
N LEU A 44 -3.12 18.51 7.65
CA LEU A 44 -2.35 19.27 8.62
C LEU A 44 -1.02 19.71 8.03
N LEU A 45 -0.21 18.81 7.46
CA LEU A 45 1.17 19.14 7.09
C LEU A 45 1.29 19.80 5.72
N ALA A 46 0.59 19.27 4.71
CA ALA A 46 0.73 19.75 3.33
C ALA A 46 0.40 21.25 3.12
N PRO A 47 -0.63 21.83 3.77
CA PRO A 47 -0.91 23.26 3.63
C PRO A 47 0.17 24.15 4.24
N TYR A 48 0.78 23.75 5.36
CA TYR A 48 1.87 24.50 5.97
C TYR A 48 3.13 24.47 5.11
N LEU A 49 3.52 23.29 4.60
CA LEU A 49 4.70 23.17 3.74
C LEU A 49 4.57 24.02 2.46
N ARG A 50 3.39 24.02 1.82
CA ARG A 50 3.13 24.85 0.64
C ARG A 50 3.23 26.35 0.93
N LYS A 51 2.73 26.81 2.09
CA LYS A 51 2.85 28.20 2.52
C LYS A 51 4.30 28.60 2.87
N PHE A 52 5.09 27.65 3.35
CA PHE A 52 6.49 27.88 3.74
C PHE A 52 7.44 27.96 2.54
N GLY A 53 7.01 27.53 1.35
CA GLY A 53 7.78 27.65 0.10
C GLY A 53 9.00 26.74 -0.01
N GLN A 54 9.16 25.76 0.89
CA GLN A 54 10.27 24.80 0.87
C GLN A 54 9.83 23.50 0.19
N PHE A 55 10.73 22.92 -0.61
CA PHE A 55 10.43 21.72 -1.40
C PHE A 55 10.76 20.40 -0.67
N THR A 56 11.51 20.46 0.44
CA THR A 56 11.91 19.27 1.21
C THR A 56 11.65 19.45 2.70
N VAL A 57 11.38 18.34 3.40
CA VAL A 57 11.18 18.33 4.86
C VAL A 57 12.46 18.76 5.62
N PRO A 58 13.67 18.30 5.26
CA PRO A 58 14.89 18.77 5.92
C PRO A 58 15.13 20.27 5.75
N ASP A 59 14.86 20.84 4.57
CA ASP A 59 15.01 22.29 4.36
C ASP A 59 13.97 23.08 5.15
N PHE A 60 12.74 22.56 5.26
CA PHE A 60 11.72 23.12 6.14
C PHE A 60 12.22 23.17 7.59
N ILE A 61 12.74 22.07 8.13
CA ILE A 61 13.26 22.00 9.50
C ILE A 61 14.44 22.98 9.69
N GLY A 62 15.42 22.94 8.79
CA GLY A 62 16.60 23.81 8.86
C GLY A 62 16.24 25.29 8.84
N THR A 63 15.25 25.68 8.01
CA THR A 63 14.79 27.07 7.91
C THR A 63 13.91 27.46 9.09
N ARG A 64 13.03 26.57 9.55
CA ARG A 64 12.12 26.82 10.69
C ARG A 64 12.85 27.05 12.01
N TYR A 65 13.98 26.37 12.21
CA TYR A 65 14.79 26.44 13.43
C TYR A 65 16.10 27.21 13.24
N TYR A 66 16.34 27.80 12.06
CA TYR A 66 17.57 28.54 11.73
C TYR A 66 18.87 27.76 12.05
N SER A 67 18.86 26.43 11.84
CA SER A 67 19.94 25.54 12.28
C SER A 67 20.36 24.57 11.17
N SER A 68 21.65 24.64 10.81
CA SER A 68 22.29 23.69 9.88
C SER A 68 22.40 22.29 10.48
N LEU A 69 22.60 22.17 11.79
CA LEU A 69 22.60 20.89 12.50
C LEU A 69 21.23 20.22 12.45
N ALA A 70 20.14 20.96 12.67
CA ALA A 70 18.78 20.42 12.57
C ALA A 70 18.46 19.93 11.15
N ARG A 71 18.93 20.65 10.12
CA ARG A 71 18.85 20.21 8.72
C ARG A 71 19.60 18.89 8.50
N LEU A 72 20.84 18.79 8.98
CA LEU A 72 21.67 17.60 8.81
C LEU A 72 21.03 16.37 9.47
N VAL A 73 20.55 16.51 10.70
CA VAL A 73 19.83 15.42 11.40
C VAL A 73 18.60 15.00 10.60
N ALA A 74 17.80 15.95 10.11
CA ALA A 74 16.62 15.65 9.30
C ALA A 74 16.98 14.93 7.97
N VAL A 75 18.08 15.29 7.32
CA VAL A 75 18.59 14.58 6.13
C VAL A 75 18.96 13.13 6.47
N ILE A 76 19.68 12.91 7.57
CA ILE A 76 20.07 11.56 8.01
C ILE A 76 18.82 10.71 8.29
N CYS A 77 17.84 11.26 9.03
CA CYS A 77 16.57 10.58 9.28
C CYS A 77 15.84 10.26 7.98
N LEU A 78 15.77 11.22 7.04
CA LEU A 78 15.14 11.02 5.74
C LEU A 78 15.79 9.88 4.95
N ILE A 79 17.13 9.82 4.92
CA ILE A 79 17.87 8.76 4.22
C ILE A 79 17.58 7.39 4.84
N ILE A 80 17.62 7.27 6.17
CA ILE A 80 17.36 6.00 6.87
C ILE A 80 15.95 5.48 6.56
N VAL A 81 14.93 6.36 6.66
CA VAL A 81 13.54 5.99 6.37
C VAL A 81 13.37 5.61 4.90
N SER A 82 13.95 6.41 3.99
CA SER A 82 13.85 6.16 2.55
C SER A 82 14.52 4.85 2.14
N PHE A 83 15.72 4.56 2.68
CA PHE A 83 16.43 3.32 2.39
C PHE A 83 15.66 2.10 2.89
N THR A 84 15.14 2.14 4.12
CA THR A 84 14.34 1.07 4.69
C THR A 84 13.10 0.79 3.84
N TYR A 85 12.42 1.85 3.40
CA TYR A 85 11.25 1.73 2.53
C TYR A 85 11.60 1.10 1.17
N VAL A 86 12.63 1.61 0.50
CA VAL A 86 13.07 1.10 -0.80
C VAL A 86 13.50 -0.37 -0.70
N ALA A 87 14.23 -0.76 0.35
CA ALA A 87 14.63 -2.15 0.56
C ALA A 87 13.42 -3.10 0.62
N GLY A 88 12.36 -2.71 1.35
CA GLY A 88 11.12 -3.47 1.40
C GLY A 88 10.41 -3.57 0.05
N GLN A 89 10.32 -2.45 -0.69
CA GLN A 89 9.70 -2.42 -2.02
C GLN A 89 10.46 -3.29 -3.03
N MET A 90 11.79 -3.26 -3.00
CA MET A 90 12.62 -4.07 -3.89
C MET A 90 12.39 -5.56 -3.68
N ARG A 91 12.17 -6.01 -2.43
CA ARG A 91 11.78 -7.40 -2.16
C ARG A 91 10.43 -7.74 -2.78
N GLY A 92 9.45 -6.83 -2.69
CA GLY A 92 8.15 -6.97 -3.34
C GLY A 92 8.27 -7.11 -4.87
N VAL A 93 9.06 -6.24 -5.50
CA VAL A 93 9.37 -6.31 -6.94
C VAL A 93 9.99 -7.67 -7.31
N GLY A 94 10.97 -8.14 -6.52
CA GLY A 94 11.61 -9.44 -6.73
C GLY A 94 10.65 -10.62 -6.69
N ILE A 95 9.73 -10.62 -5.71
CA ILE A 95 8.69 -11.67 -5.60
C ILE A 95 7.80 -11.67 -6.84
N VAL A 96 7.34 -10.50 -7.28
CA VAL A 96 6.50 -10.38 -8.47
C VAL A 96 7.24 -10.88 -9.71
N PHE A 97 8.46 -10.39 -9.97
CA PHE A 97 9.24 -10.77 -11.15
C PHE A 97 9.63 -12.25 -11.14
N SER A 98 9.96 -12.82 -9.98
CA SER A 98 10.23 -14.27 -9.86
C SER A 98 9.05 -15.15 -10.28
N ARG A 99 7.83 -14.68 -10.07
CA ARG A 99 6.61 -15.43 -10.42
C ARG A 99 6.25 -15.30 -11.90
N PHE A 100 6.50 -14.14 -12.51
CA PHE A 100 6.18 -13.91 -13.92
C PHE A 100 7.27 -14.38 -14.89
N LEU A 101 8.54 -14.24 -14.51
CA LEU A 101 9.68 -14.64 -15.34
C LEU A 101 10.24 -16.01 -14.96
N GLU A 102 9.69 -16.65 -13.93
CA GLU A 102 10.14 -17.95 -13.39
C GLU A 102 11.64 -17.99 -13.04
N VAL A 103 12.17 -16.86 -12.57
CA VAL A 103 13.57 -16.70 -12.14
C VAL A 103 13.68 -16.66 -10.63
N ASP A 104 14.90 -16.84 -10.09
CA ASP A 104 15.16 -16.62 -8.67
C ASP A 104 14.82 -15.18 -8.24
N ILE A 105 14.40 -15.01 -6.99
CA ILE A 105 13.99 -13.71 -6.44
C ILE A 105 15.11 -12.68 -6.57
N ASN A 106 16.38 -13.04 -6.32
CA ASN A 106 17.48 -12.09 -6.41
C ASN A 106 17.68 -11.61 -7.86
N THR A 107 17.50 -12.50 -8.83
CA THR A 107 17.52 -12.15 -10.25
C THR A 107 16.35 -11.22 -10.60
N GLY A 108 15.15 -11.52 -10.08
CA GLY A 108 13.98 -10.66 -10.22
C GLY A 108 14.20 -9.26 -9.64
N VAL A 109 14.85 -9.15 -8.48
CA VAL A 109 15.22 -7.86 -7.86
C VAL A 109 16.15 -7.06 -8.78
N ILE A 110 17.20 -7.70 -9.32
CA ILE A 110 18.18 -7.02 -10.18
C ILE A 110 17.50 -6.49 -11.46
N ILE A 111 16.66 -7.30 -12.10
CA ILE A 111 15.91 -6.89 -13.29
C ILE A 111 15.00 -5.70 -12.96
N GLY A 112 14.21 -5.83 -11.90
CA GLY A 112 13.31 -4.76 -11.46
C GLY A 112 14.04 -3.46 -11.13
N MET A 113 15.19 -3.56 -10.46
CA MET A 113 16.04 -2.41 -10.13
C MET A 113 16.56 -1.71 -11.37
N GLY A 114 17.02 -2.48 -12.37
CA GLY A 114 17.50 -1.93 -13.64
C GLY A 114 16.42 -1.14 -14.39
N ILE A 115 15.19 -1.69 -14.44
CA ILE A 115 14.05 -1.02 -15.07
C ILE A 115 13.70 0.28 -14.34
N VAL A 116 13.56 0.20 -13.01
CA VAL A 116 13.22 1.36 -12.16
C VAL A 116 14.28 2.45 -12.27
N PHE A 117 15.54 2.08 -12.20
CA PHE A 117 16.66 2.99 -12.36
C PHE A 117 16.62 3.71 -13.71
N PHE A 118 16.41 2.95 -14.81
CA PHE A 118 16.41 3.51 -16.16
C PHE A 118 15.33 4.58 -16.36
N TYR A 119 14.07 4.28 -16.02
CA TYR A 119 13.00 5.27 -16.21
C TYR A 119 13.09 6.42 -15.20
N ALA A 120 13.60 6.19 -13.98
CA ALA A 120 13.76 7.23 -12.97
C ALA A 120 14.81 8.26 -13.38
N VAL A 121 15.96 7.81 -13.90
CA VAL A 121 17.05 8.68 -14.37
C VAL A 121 16.63 9.48 -15.60
N LEU A 122 15.97 8.84 -16.57
CA LEU A 122 15.54 9.52 -17.80
C LEU A 122 14.35 10.47 -17.61
N GLY A 123 13.41 10.11 -16.74
CA GLY A 123 12.16 10.85 -16.57
C GLY A 123 12.24 12.02 -15.58
N GLY A 124 13.15 11.97 -14.60
CA GLY A 124 13.18 12.92 -13.48
C GLY A 124 11.85 13.00 -12.71
N MET A 125 11.68 14.03 -11.87
CA MET A 125 10.46 14.16 -11.03
C MET A 125 9.16 14.28 -11.84
N LYS A 126 9.21 14.90 -13.03
CA LYS A 126 8.04 15.02 -13.90
C LYS A 126 7.64 13.66 -14.46
N GLY A 127 8.60 12.88 -14.98
CA GLY A 127 8.36 11.54 -15.49
C GLY A 127 7.81 10.60 -14.41
N ILE A 128 8.40 10.63 -13.22
CA ILE A 128 7.93 9.84 -12.07
C ILE A 128 6.48 10.20 -11.71
N THR A 129 6.12 11.48 -11.72
CA THR A 129 4.73 11.89 -11.41
C THR A 129 3.74 11.32 -12.43
N TYR A 130 4.06 11.35 -13.72
CA TYR A 130 3.19 10.80 -14.76
C TYR A 130 3.05 9.28 -14.69
N THR A 131 4.15 8.55 -14.45
CA THR A 131 4.10 7.09 -14.29
C THR A 131 3.29 6.70 -13.06
N GLN A 132 3.41 7.45 -11.95
CA GLN A 132 2.60 7.24 -10.75
C GLN A 132 1.11 7.47 -11.00
N VAL A 133 0.73 8.48 -11.78
CA VAL A 133 -0.69 8.70 -12.15
C VAL A 133 -1.23 7.52 -12.96
N ALA A 134 -0.48 7.04 -13.96
CA ALA A 134 -0.87 5.87 -14.73
C ALA A 134 -0.99 4.61 -13.86
N GLN A 135 -0.01 4.38 -12.98
CA GLN A 135 -0.01 3.26 -12.02
C GLN A 135 -1.23 3.30 -11.10
N TYR A 136 -1.60 4.48 -10.59
CA TYR A 136 -2.80 4.65 -9.76
C TYR A 136 -4.06 4.19 -10.50
N CYS A 137 -4.25 4.64 -11.75
CA CYS A 137 -5.41 4.23 -12.54
C CYS A 137 -5.45 2.70 -12.72
N VAL A 138 -4.34 2.09 -13.13
CA VAL A 138 -4.25 0.64 -13.35
C VAL A 138 -4.55 -0.14 -12.06
N LEU A 139 -3.97 0.28 -10.93
CA LEU A 139 -4.16 -0.41 -9.65
C LEU A 139 -5.60 -0.31 -9.13
N ILE A 140 -6.27 0.83 -9.31
CA ILE A 140 -7.68 0.97 -8.91
C ILE A 140 -8.56 -0.02 -9.67
N PHE A 141 -8.37 -0.15 -10.99
CA PHE A 141 -9.08 -1.17 -11.76
C PHE A 141 -8.72 -2.59 -11.32
N ALA A 142 -7.43 -2.86 -11.11
CA ALA A 142 -6.95 -4.16 -10.67
C ALA A 142 -7.50 -4.57 -9.29
N TYR A 143 -7.85 -3.63 -8.41
CA TYR A 143 -8.46 -3.91 -7.11
C TYR A 143 -9.98 -4.02 -7.19
N LEU A 144 -10.64 -3.07 -7.87
CA LEU A 144 -12.10 -2.99 -7.89
C LEU A 144 -12.72 -4.11 -8.72
N VAL A 145 -12.13 -4.47 -9.86
CA VAL A 145 -12.72 -5.49 -10.74
C VAL A 145 -12.82 -6.84 -10.02
N PRO A 146 -11.74 -7.44 -9.48
CA PRO A 146 -11.87 -8.71 -8.76
C PRO A 146 -12.79 -8.59 -7.55
N ALA A 147 -12.73 -7.51 -6.77
CA ALA A 147 -13.56 -7.33 -5.59
C ALA A 147 -15.05 -7.32 -5.93
N VAL A 148 -15.45 -6.58 -6.98
CA VAL A 148 -16.85 -6.51 -7.45
C VAL A 148 -17.32 -7.85 -7.96
N PHE A 149 -16.52 -8.53 -8.79
CA PHE A 149 -16.92 -9.83 -9.34
C PHE A 149 -17.04 -10.91 -8.25
N ILE A 150 -16.11 -10.95 -7.30
CA ILE A 150 -16.19 -11.86 -6.14
C ILE A 150 -17.44 -11.56 -5.32
N SER A 151 -17.73 -10.28 -5.06
CA SER A 151 -18.93 -9.88 -4.32
C SER A 151 -20.22 -10.34 -5.00
N ILE A 152 -20.33 -10.17 -6.32
CA ILE A 152 -21.50 -10.61 -7.11
C ILE A 152 -21.63 -12.14 -7.06
N LEU A 153 -20.53 -12.86 -7.27
CA LEU A 153 -20.54 -14.32 -7.32
C LEU A 153 -20.91 -14.95 -5.98
N ILE A 154 -20.44 -14.36 -4.87
CA ILE A 154 -20.59 -14.94 -3.54
C ILE A 154 -21.87 -14.46 -2.85
N THR A 155 -22.27 -13.19 -3.05
CA THR A 155 -23.39 -12.57 -2.30
C THR A 155 -24.48 -11.96 -3.17
N GLY A 156 -24.30 -11.94 -4.50
CA GLY A 156 -25.23 -11.28 -5.42
C GLY A 156 -25.17 -9.75 -5.39
N ASN A 157 -24.39 -9.16 -4.47
CA ASN A 157 -24.27 -7.71 -4.32
C ASN A 157 -23.11 -7.16 -5.18
N PRO A 158 -23.33 -6.18 -6.06
CA PRO A 158 -22.28 -5.57 -6.87
C PRO A 158 -21.37 -4.62 -6.09
N ILE A 159 -21.72 -4.27 -4.85
CA ILE A 159 -20.91 -3.37 -4.01
C ILE A 159 -20.19 -4.23 -2.96
N PRO A 160 -18.86 -4.44 -3.08
CA PRO A 160 -18.10 -5.32 -2.20
C PRO A 160 -18.24 -4.99 -0.71
N GLN A 161 -18.38 -3.71 -0.38
CA GLN A 161 -18.52 -3.25 1.00
C GLN A 161 -19.86 -3.70 1.61
N LEU A 162 -20.92 -3.77 0.80
CA LEU A 162 -22.22 -4.26 1.23
C LEU A 162 -22.27 -5.79 1.20
N GLY A 163 -21.75 -6.39 0.13
CA GLY A 163 -21.62 -7.84 0.00
C GLY A 163 -20.78 -8.46 1.13
N PHE A 164 -19.77 -7.76 1.64
CA PHE A 164 -18.97 -8.26 2.76
C PHE A 164 -19.78 -8.56 4.03
N GLY A 165 -20.91 -7.85 4.24
CA GLY A 165 -21.82 -8.08 5.36
C GLY A 165 -23.09 -8.88 5.00
N ASP A 166 -23.18 -9.38 3.77
CA ASP A 166 -24.39 -10.01 3.23
C ASP A 166 -24.36 -11.54 3.39
N GLN A 167 -25.47 -12.19 3.04
CA GLN A 167 -25.57 -13.65 2.99
C GLN A 167 -24.99 -14.22 1.68
N LEU A 168 -24.57 -15.47 1.73
CA LEU A 168 -24.17 -16.21 0.55
C LEU A 168 -25.37 -16.43 -0.37
N VAL A 169 -25.15 -16.45 -1.69
CA VAL A 169 -26.23 -16.72 -2.66
C VAL A 169 -26.79 -18.13 -2.50
N ASP A 170 -25.93 -19.10 -2.19
CA ASP A 170 -26.28 -20.52 -2.17
C ASP A 170 -26.65 -21.06 -0.77
N GLU A 171 -26.32 -20.32 0.29
CA GLU A 171 -26.53 -20.75 1.69
C GLU A 171 -27.06 -19.57 2.53
N PRO A 172 -28.01 -19.76 3.45
CA PRO A 172 -28.53 -18.71 4.33
C PRO A 172 -27.54 -18.38 5.47
N THR A 173 -26.25 -18.32 5.16
CA THR A 173 -25.16 -18.05 6.08
C THR A 173 -24.52 -16.73 5.67
N TYR A 174 -24.20 -15.87 6.64
CA TYR A 174 -23.46 -14.64 6.39
C TYR A 174 -22.04 -14.95 5.90
N LEU A 175 -21.55 -14.17 4.94
CA LEU A 175 -20.20 -14.34 4.40
C LEU A 175 -19.13 -14.33 5.50
N LEU A 176 -19.28 -13.47 6.50
CA LEU A 176 -18.35 -13.39 7.64
C LEU A 176 -18.30 -14.70 8.46
N ASN A 177 -19.45 -15.34 8.69
CA ASN A 177 -19.49 -16.60 9.44
C ASN A 177 -18.85 -17.75 8.64
N LYS A 178 -19.05 -17.76 7.31
CA LYS A 178 -18.38 -18.73 6.44
C LYS A 178 -16.87 -18.49 6.41
N LEU A 179 -16.45 -17.23 6.35
CA LEU A 179 -15.04 -16.84 6.40
C LEU A 179 -14.37 -17.28 7.70
N ASP A 180 -15.05 -17.11 8.84
CA ASP A 180 -14.56 -17.59 10.14
C ASP A 180 -14.35 -19.11 10.14
N GLY A 181 -15.35 -19.86 9.67
CA GLY A 181 -15.24 -21.32 9.55
C GLY A 181 -14.08 -21.77 8.65
N VAL A 182 -13.94 -21.17 7.46
CA VAL A 182 -12.86 -21.49 6.53
C VAL A 182 -11.48 -21.15 7.11
N MET A 183 -11.35 -20.01 7.81
CA MET A 183 -10.10 -19.65 8.47
C MET A 183 -9.73 -20.67 9.56
N THR A 184 -10.70 -21.09 10.38
CA THR A 184 -10.46 -22.10 11.41
C THR A 184 -10.11 -23.47 10.83
N ASP A 185 -10.77 -23.88 9.74
CA ASP A 185 -10.48 -25.15 9.06
C ASP A 185 -9.06 -25.18 8.44
N LEU A 186 -8.56 -24.02 8.02
CA LEU A 186 -7.19 -23.83 7.52
C LEU A 186 -6.15 -23.72 8.65
N GLY A 187 -6.56 -23.76 9.92
CA GLY A 187 -5.68 -23.65 11.09
C GLY A 187 -5.33 -22.22 11.50
N PHE A 188 -6.04 -21.22 11.00
CA PHE A 188 -5.93 -19.83 11.42
C PHE A 188 -6.96 -19.48 12.51
N ASN A 189 -6.78 -18.32 13.15
CA ASN A 189 -7.83 -17.76 14.01
C ASN A 189 -9.02 -17.31 13.16
N ALA A 190 -10.22 -17.32 13.75
CA ALA A 190 -11.40 -16.75 13.12
C ALA A 190 -11.13 -15.29 12.69
N TYR A 191 -11.73 -14.87 11.58
CA TYR A 191 -11.59 -13.52 11.07
C TYR A 191 -12.29 -12.51 12.00
N THR A 192 -13.44 -12.85 12.59
CA THR A 192 -14.17 -12.03 13.55
C THR A 192 -14.02 -12.50 15.01
N PHE A 193 -14.22 -11.57 15.97
CA PHE A 193 -14.05 -11.82 17.41
C PHE A 193 -15.28 -12.47 18.09
N TRP A 194 -16.30 -12.86 17.35
CA TRP A 194 -17.60 -13.28 17.92
C TRP A 194 -17.83 -14.80 17.89
N VAL A 195 -16.80 -15.56 18.23
CA VAL A 195 -16.93 -16.97 18.60
C VAL A 195 -16.36 -17.17 20.01
#